data_AF-A0A2V8EX70-F1
#
_entry.id   AF-A0A2V8EX70-F1
#
_cell.length_a   1.000
_cell.length_b   1.000
_cell.length_c   1.000
_cell.angle_alpha   90.00
_cell.angle_beta   90.00
_cell.angle_gamma   90.00
#
_symmetry.space_group_name_H-M   'P 1'
#
loop_
_entity.id
_entity.type
_entity.pdbx_description
1 polymer ?
#
loop_
_entity_poly.entity_id
_entity_poly.type
_entity_poly.pdbx_seq_one_letter_code
_entity_poly.pdbx_strand_id
1 'polypeptide(L)' 'MRRSLVLDAGLDKLQAFLLGMVPGDEVSVCRAMEVSGLDAVQCDAVLDALARAGLMMRLQHDAYVRRRLG' A
#
# COMPACT_ATOMS: atom_id res chain seq x y z
N MET A 1 18.95 11.01 11.20
CA MET A 1 17.54 11.42 11.41
C MET A 1 16.73 11.68 10.15
N ARG A 2 17.30 12.25 9.05
CA ARG A 2 16.53 12.59 7.83
C ARG A 2 15.81 11.44 7.13
N ARG A 3 16.38 10.23 7.19
CA ARG A 3 15.81 9.02 6.57
C ARG A 3 14.53 8.52 7.25
N SER A 4 14.38 8.78 8.56
CA SER A 4 13.14 8.46 9.29
C SER A 4 12.00 9.36 8.83
N LEU A 5 12.23 10.67 8.77
CA LEU A 5 11.21 11.64 8.36
C LEU A 5 10.68 11.41 6.93
N VAL A 6 11.55 11.00 6.00
CA VAL A 6 11.15 10.67 4.62
C VAL A 6 10.33 9.37 4.58
N LEU A 7 10.70 8.39 5.40
CA LEU A 7 9.95 7.14 5.55
C LEU A 7 8.55 7.43 6.12
N ASP A 8 8.48 8.22 7.19
CA ASP A 8 7.23 8.59 7.86
C ASP A 8 6.30 9.33 6.89
N ALA A 9 6.81 10.32 6.16
CA ALA A 9 6.03 11.05 5.16
C ALA A 9 5.57 10.16 3.98
N GLY A 10 6.38 9.19 3.57
CA GLY A 10 6.00 8.24 2.53
C GLY A 10 4.90 7.28 2.99
N LEU A 11 5.01 6.79 4.22
CA LEU A 11 3.99 5.95 4.85
C LEU A 11 2.67 6.72 5.05
N ASP A 12 2.71 7.98 5.48
CA ASP A 12 1.52 8.83 5.63
C ASP A 12 0.77 8.99 4.30
N LYS A 13 1.50 9.23 3.21
CA LYS A 13 0.92 9.33 1.86
C LYS A 13 0.31 8.01 1.41
N LEU A 14 1.02 6.90 1.61
CA LEU A 14 0.52 5.58 1.27
C LEU A 14 -0.75 5.27 2.07
N GLN A 15 -0.75 5.54 3.37
CA GLN A 15 -1.90 5.36 4.24
C GLN A 15 -3.10 6.20 3.77
N ALA A 16 -2.90 7.49 3.47
CA ALA A 16 -3.97 8.35 2.98
C ALA A 16 -4.59 7.82 1.69
N PHE A 17 -3.76 7.35 0.75
CA PHE A 17 -4.22 6.71 -0.48
C PHE A 17 -5.02 5.44 -0.21
N LEU A 18 -4.49 4.54 0.63
CA LEU A 18 -5.15 3.29 0.96
C LEU A 18 -6.48 3.52 1.70
N LEU A 19 -6.56 4.52 2.59
CA LEU A 19 -7.81 4.88 3.26
C LEU A 19 -8.88 5.42 2.29
N GLY A 20 -8.47 5.98 1.15
CA GLY A 20 -9.38 6.43 0.09
C GLY A 20 -9.91 5.31 -0.81
N MET A 21 -9.31 4.12 -0.78
CA MET A 21 -9.75 2.99 -1.60
C MET A 21 -11.05 2.39 -1.07
N VAL A 22 -11.97 2.09 -1.99
CA VAL A 22 -13.19 1.33 -1.72
C VAL A 22 -13.02 -0.15 -2.06
N PRO A 23 -13.85 -1.07 -1.52
CA PRO A 23 -13.78 -2.48 -1.88
C PRO A 23 -13.92 -2.70 -3.39
N GLY A 24 -13.00 -3.48 -3.96
CA GLY A 24 -12.88 -3.71 -5.40
C GLY A 24 -11.84 -2.84 -6.10
N ASP A 25 -11.38 -1.75 -5.47
CA ASP A 25 -10.28 -0.96 -6.01
C ASP A 25 -8.97 -1.75 -6.00
N GLU A 26 -8.18 -1.59 -7.05
CA GLU A 26 -6.88 -2.21 -7.22
C GLU A 26 -5.75 -1.20 -7.06
N VAL A 27 -4.63 -1.65 -6.49
CA VAL A 27 -3.38 -0.91 -6.46
C VAL A 27 -2.22 -1.85 -6.79
N SER A 28 -1.37 -1.45 -7.74
CA SER A 28 -0.10 -2.10 -8.01
C SER A 28 1.02 -1.56 -7.12
N VAL A 29 2.07 -2.35 -6.90
CA VAL A 29 3.28 -1.90 -6.19
C VAL A 29 3.88 -0.67 -6.86
N CYS A 30 3.93 -0.63 -8.20
CA CYS A 30 4.38 0.54 -8.95
C CYS A 30 3.54 1.79 -8.62
N ARG A 31 2.21 1.66 -8.57
CA ARG A 31 1.34 2.78 -8.23
C ARG A 31 1.54 3.24 -6.78
N ALA A 32 1.73 2.30 -5.85
CA ALA A 32 2.03 2.62 -4.46
C ALA A 32 3.34 3.41 -4.31
N MET A 33 4.37 3.06 -5.08
CA MET A 33 5.64 3.80 -5.13
C MET A 33 5.45 5.22 -5.66
N GLU A 34 4.71 5.40 -6.76
CA GLU A 34 4.43 6.72 -7.33
C GLU A 34 3.75 7.66 -6.33
N VAL A 35 2.79 7.14 -5.57
CA VAL A 35 2.02 7.93 -4.61
C VAL A 35 2.81 8.24 -3.34
N SER A 36 3.56 7.26 -2.83
CA SER A 36 4.25 7.36 -1.54
C SER A 36 5.67 7.94 -1.66
N GLY A 37 6.35 7.70 -2.78
CA GLY A 37 7.78 7.91 -2.94
C GLY A 37 8.65 6.87 -2.21
N LEU A 38 8.05 5.81 -1.67
CA LEU A 38 8.76 4.68 -1.08
C LEU A 38 9.28 3.73 -2.16
N ASP A 39 10.23 2.87 -1.81
CA ASP A 39 10.71 1.84 -2.72
C ASP A 39 9.71 0.67 -2.85
N ALA A 40 9.96 -0.20 -3.83
CA ALA A 40 9.09 -1.34 -4.12
C ALA A 40 8.98 -2.31 -2.94
N VAL A 41 10.09 -2.55 -2.23
CA VAL A 41 10.14 -3.52 -1.11
C VAL A 41 9.28 -3.02 0.05
N GLN A 42 9.34 -1.73 0.34
CA GLN A 42 8.54 -1.08 1.37
C GLN A 42 7.05 -1.08 1.01
N CYS A 43 6.71 -0.71 -0.23
CA CYS A 43 5.33 -0.72 -0.70
C CYS A 43 4.74 -2.13 -0.67
N ASP A 44 5.47 -3.12 -1.19
CA ASP A 44 5.05 -4.52 -1.19
C ASP A 44 4.84 -5.00 0.25
N ALA A 45 5.79 -4.78 1.16
CA ALA A 45 5.69 -5.21 2.55
C ALA A 45 4.45 -4.65 3.28
N VAL A 46 4.08 -3.38 3.02
CA VAL A 46 2.88 -2.77 3.59
C VAL A 46 1.62 -3.43 3.02
N LEU A 47 1.53 -3.57 1.70
CA LEU A 47 0.37 -4.17 1.04
C LEU A 47 0.20 -5.64 1.43
N ASP A 48 1.29 -6.39 1.52
CA ASP A 48 1.30 -7.79 1.99
C ASP A 48 0.89 -7.90 3.46
N ALA A 49 1.29 -6.95 4.33
CA ALA A 49 0.85 -6.92 5.71
C ALA A 49 -0.67 -6.70 5.83
N LEU A 50 -1.21 -5.81 5.01
CA LEU A 50 -2.66 -5.58 4.93
C LEU A 50 -3.39 -6.79 4.34
N ALA A 51 -2.77 -7.49 3.39
CA ALA A 51 -3.32 -8.73 2.84
C ALA A 51 -3.37 -9.83 3.91
N ARG A 52 -2.32 -9.99 4.72
CA ARG A 52 -2.32 -10.91 5.87
C ARG A 52 -3.36 -10.55 6.94
N ALA A 53 -3.67 -9.26 7.10
CA ALA A 53 -4.75 -8.78 7.96
C ALA A 53 -6.16 -8.91 7.34
N GLY A 54 -6.28 -9.40 6.10
CA GLY A 54 -7.55 -9.58 5.39
C GLY A 54 -8.16 -8.29 4.81
N LEU A 55 -7.42 -7.18 4.85
CA LEU A 55 -7.85 -5.88 4.30
C LEU A 55 -7.62 -5.78 2.79
N MET A 56 -6.63 -6.52 2.30
CA MET A 56 -6.29 -6.61 0.87
C MET A 56 -6.30 -8.08 0.44
N MET A 57 -6.34 -8.31 -0.86
CA MET A 57 -6.06 -9.60 -1.46
C MET A 57 -5.00 -9.41 -2.52
N ARG A 58 -3.92 -10.19 -2.44
CA ARG A 58 -2.86 -10.18 -3.45
C ARG A 58 -3.37 -10.83 -4.73
N LEU A 59 -3.17 -10.13 -5.84
CA LEU A 59 -3.42 -10.60 -7.19
C LEU A 59 -2.09 -11.04 -7.83
N GLN A 60 -2.19 -11.66 -9.01
CA GLN A 60 -1.02 -11.91 -9.85
C GLN A 60 -0.46 -10.57 -10.37
N HIS A 61 0.85 -10.49 -10.66
CA HIS A 61 1.54 -9.29 -11.19
C HIS A 61 1.68 -8.11 -10.21
N ASP A 62 2.02 -8.39 -8.94
CA ASP A 62 2.36 -7.35 -7.95
C ASP A 62 1.25 -6.29 -7.75
N ALA A 63 0.00 -6.77 -7.77
CA ALA A 63 -1.20 -5.97 -7.53
C ALA A 63 -2.00 -6.50 -6.34
N TYR A 64 -2.78 -5.60 -5.74
CA TYR A 64 -3.58 -5.87 -4.56
C TYR A 64 -4.96 -5.24 -4.72
N VAL A 65 -6.01 -5.98 -4.35
CA VAL A 65 -7.39 -5.47 -4.38
C VAL A 65 -7.92 -5.26 -2.96
N ARG A 66 -8.59 -4.13 -2.75
CA ARG A 66 -9.22 -3.79 -1.47
C ARG A 66 -10.40 -4.70 -1.21
N ARG A 67 -10.39 -5.33 -0.03
CA ARG A 67 -11.49 -6.17 0.44
C ARG A 67 -12.47 -5.33 1.27
N ARG A 68 -13.73 -5.77 1.25
CA ARG A 68 -14.70 -5.33 2.25
C ARG A 68 -14.30 -5.95 3.59
N LEU A 69 -14.20 -5.14 4.63
CA LEU A 69 -14.20 -5.63 6.01
C LEU A 69 -15.56 -6.31 6.22
N GLY A 70 -15.52 -7.64 6.39
CA GLY A 70 -16.71 -8.46 6.63
C GLY A 70 -17.40 -8.12 7.94
#